data_AF-A0A0B2QQ75-F1
#
_entry.id   AF-A0A0B2QQ75-F1
#
_cell.length_a   1.000
_cell.length_b   1.000
_cell.length_c   1.000
_cell.angle_alpha   90.00
_cell.angle_beta   90.00
_cell.angle_gamma   90.00
#
_symmetry.space_group_name_H-M   'P 1'
#
loop_
_entity.id
_entity.type
_entity.pdbx_description
1 polymer ?
#
loop_
_entity_poly.entity_id
_entity_poly.type
_entity_poly.pdbx_seq_one_letter_code
_entity_poly.pdbx_strand_id
1 'polypeptide(L)'
;LQLDDRTLQNLVLLEIEELLQANQRSLRDYPSMPYPEDANCPAYLDNSLILAELNYNNEELRSEFEHLFSHMTASICNQIVEAVNKDEGGMFFLYGYGGTGKTYIWKTLASSLRADNKIVIMVASSGIVSMLLPRGRTVHSKFKIPV
;
A
#
# COMPACT_ATOMS: atom_id res chain seq x y z
N LEU A 1 -28.53 2.13 -24.67
CA LEU A 1 -28.56 1.45 -23.35
C LEU A 1 -28.89 2.49 -22.30
N GLN A 2 -30.17 2.66 -21.96
CA GLN A 2 -30.55 3.45 -20.78
C GLN A 2 -30.30 2.55 -19.57
N LEU A 3 -29.29 2.87 -18.76
CA LEU A 3 -29.16 2.25 -17.44
C LEU A 3 -30.29 2.79 -16.56
N ASP A 4 -30.96 1.89 -15.84
CA ASP A 4 -31.95 2.25 -14.84
C ASP A 4 -31.29 3.03 -13.70
N ASP A 5 -31.96 4.06 -13.17
CA ASP A 5 -31.41 4.96 -12.14
C ASP A 5 -30.94 4.18 -10.89
N ARG A 6 -31.61 3.07 -10.58
CA ARG A 6 -31.23 2.15 -9.49
C ARG A 6 -29.92 1.43 -9.77
N THR A 7 -29.70 1.02 -11.01
CA THR A 7 -28.46 0.35 -11.42
C THR A 7 -27.30 1.35 -11.39
N LEU A 8 -27.53 2.58 -11.84
CA LEU A 8 -26.56 3.66 -11.75
C LEU A 8 -26.20 3.98 -10.29
N GLN A 9 -27.21 4.07 -9.41
CA GLN A 9 -27.01 4.30 -7.98
C GLN A 9 -26.16 3.21 -7.33
N ASN A 10 -26.46 1.93 -7.62
CA ASN A 10 -25.68 0.81 -7.08
C ASN A 10 -24.22 0.81 -7.56
N LEU A 11 -23.96 1.14 -8.84
CA LEU A 11 -22.60 1.25 -9.37
C LEU A 11 -21.82 2.39 -8.69
N VAL A 12 -22.45 3.54 -8.48
CA VAL A 12 -21.82 4.67 -7.78
C VAL A 12 -21.51 4.32 -6.32
N LEU A 13 -22.43 3.63 -5.62
CA LEU A 13 -22.19 3.20 -4.25
C LEU A 13 -21.04 2.17 -4.14
N LEU A 14 -20.87 1.29 -5.12
CA LEU A 14 -19.72 0.39 -5.19
C LEU A 14 -18.40 1.16 -5.35
N GLU A 15 -18.35 2.13 -6.26
CA GLU A 15 -17.17 2.99 -6.44
C GLU A 15 -16.81 3.75 -5.15
N ILE A 16 -17.84 4.26 -4.44
CA ILE A 16 -17.64 4.93 -3.15
C ILE A 16 -17.13 3.94 -2.09
N GLU A 17 -17.66 2.73 -2.03
CA GLU A 17 -17.16 1.68 -1.13
C GLU A 17 -15.68 1.39 -1.41
N GLU A 18 -15.26 1.29 -2.66
CA GLU A 18 -13.85 1.09 -3.03
C GLU A 18 -12.95 2.23 -2.52
N LEU A 19 -13.37 3.49 -2.72
CA LEU A 19 -12.64 4.66 -2.23
C LEU A 19 -12.57 4.73 -0.69
N LEU A 20 -13.66 4.36 -0.01
CA LEU A 20 -13.70 4.31 1.45
C LEU A 20 -12.82 3.17 1.99
N GLN A 21 -12.87 2.00 1.36
CA GLN A 21 -12.06 0.83 1.73
C GLN A 21 -10.58 1.09 1.52
N ALA A 22 -10.21 1.83 0.46
CA ALA A 22 -8.85 2.33 0.30
C ALA A 22 -8.40 3.12 1.54
N ASN A 23 -9.31 3.77 2.27
CA ASN A 23 -9.12 4.50 3.52
C ASN A 23 -9.52 3.72 4.79
N GLN A 24 -9.70 2.39 4.71
CA GLN A 24 -10.17 1.52 5.81
C GLN A 24 -11.50 1.93 6.44
N ARG A 25 -12.31 2.66 5.68
CA ARG A 25 -13.69 2.97 6.01
C ARG A 25 -14.60 2.11 5.14
N SER A 26 -15.83 1.95 5.58
CA SER A 26 -16.89 1.38 4.77
C SER A 26 -18.07 2.34 4.74
N LEU A 27 -18.92 2.27 3.73
CA LEU A 27 -20.23 2.90 3.74
C LEU A 27 -21.03 2.52 5.00
N ARG A 28 -20.77 1.34 5.57
CA ARG A 28 -21.35 0.89 6.85
C ARG A 28 -20.99 1.78 8.04
N ASP A 29 -19.89 2.52 7.97
CA ASP A 29 -19.48 3.48 9.01
C ASP A 29 -20.31 4.77 8.98
N TYR A 30 -21.15 4.97 7.94
CA TYR A 30 -21.95 6.17 7.71
C TYR A 30 -23.45 5.82 7.65
N PRO A 31 -24.17 5.84 8.78
CA PRO A 31 -25.56 5.37 8.86
C PRO A 31 -26.56 6.10 7.95
N SER A 32 -26.22 7.31 7.50
CA SER A 32 -27.04 8.13 6.60
C SER A 32 -26.87 7.77 5.12
N MET A 33 -25.92 6.90 4.76
CA MET A 33 -25.68 6.48 3.38
C MET A 33 -26.34 5.13 3.08
N PRO A 34 -27.02 4.97 1.93
CA PRO A 34 -27.55 3.69 1.50
C PRO A 34 -26.39 2.75 1.11
N TYR A 35 -26.57 1.45 1.35
CA TYR A 35 -25.65 0.40 0.91
C TYR A 35 -26.23 -0.27 -0.35
N PRO A 36 -25.40 -0.74 -1.31
CA PRO A 36 -25.92 -1.38 -2.52
C PRO A 36 -26.81 -2.59 -2.20
N GLU A 37 -28.06 -2.58 -2.68
CA GLU A 37 -28.96 -3.72 -2.61
C GLU A 37 -28.53 -4.76 -3.67
N ASP A 38 -28.44 -6.03 -3.29
CA ASP A 38 -28.01 -7.18 -4.12
C ASP A 38 -26.54 -7.25 -4.56
N ALA A 39 -25.67 -6.40 -4.00
CA ALA A 39 -24.24 -6.71 -4.05
C ALA A 39 -23.96 -7.89 -3.10
N ASN A 40 -24.07 -9.11 -3.63
CA ASN A 40 -23.05 -10.11 -3.31
C ASN A 40 -21.73 -9.46 -3.68
N CYS A 41 -21.16 -8.66 -2.76
CA CYS A 41 -19.81 -8.17 -2.85
C CYS A 41 -19.00 -9.43 -3.13
N PRO A 42 -18.48 -9.61 -4.37
CA PRO A 42 -17.73 -10.82 -4.64
C PRO A 42 -16.59 -10.80 -3.63
N ALA A 43 -16.09 -11.97 -3.28
CA ALA A 43 -14.85 -12.15 -2.54
C ALA A 43 -13.61 -11.42 -3.15
N TYR A 44 -13.80 -10.54 -4.14
CA TYR A 44 -12.88 -9.53 -4.64
C TYR A 44 -12.31 -8.62 -3.54
N LEU A 45 -13.01 -8.48 -2.40
CA LEU A 45 -12.56 -7.69 -1.25
C LEU A 45 -11.63 -8.44 -0.28
N ASP A 46 -11.47 -9.77 -0.41
CA ASP A 46 -10.74 -10.57 0.59
C ASP A 46 -9.22 -10.32 0.63
N ASN A 47 -8.70 -9.50 -0.29
CA ASN A 47 -7.28 -9.19 -0.36
C ASN A 47 -7.00 -7.72 -0.75
N SER A 48 -7.80 -6.78 -0.25
CA SER A 48 -7.63 -5.34 -0.53
C SER A 48 -6.22 -4.82 -0.25
N LEU A 49 -5.52 -5.37 0.75
CA LEU A 49 -4.12 -5.06 1.01
C LEU A 49 -3.20 -5.50 -0.13
N ILE A 50 -3.39 -6.72 -0.64
CA ILE A 50 -2.59 -7.25 -1.75
C ILE A 50 -2.90 -6.48 -3.03
N LEU A 51 -4.18 -6.26 -3.33
CA LEU A 51 -4.61 -5.49 -4.51
C LEU A 51 -4.05 -4.06 -4.46
N ALA A 52 -4.05 -3.42 -3.29
CA ALA A 52 -3.45 -2.11 -3.13
C ALA A 52 -1.93 -2.11 -3.40
N GLU A 53 -1.22 -3.17 -3.02
CA GLU A 53 0.22 -3.31 -3.28
C GLU A 53 0.55 -3.77 -4.71
N LEU A 54 -0.41 -4.33 -5.46
CA LEU A 54 -0.24 -4.70 -6.87
C LEU A 54 -0.71 -3.61 -7.85
N ASN A 55 -1.56 -2.69 -7.40
CA ASN A 55 -2.06 -1.58 -8.20
C ASN A 55 -1.13 -0.36 -8.18
N TYR A 56 0.17 -0.59 -8.41
CA TYR A 56 1.14 0.48 -8.64
C TYR A 56 1.47 0.61 -10.12
N ASN A 57 1.79 1.83 -10.56
CA ASN A 57 2.38 2.03 -11.87
C ASN A 57 3.85 1.59 -11.85
N ASN A 58 4.13 0.44 -12.46
CA ASN A 58 5.47 -0.14 -12.51
C ASN A 58 6.50 0.77 -13.19
N GLU A 59 6.12 1.56 -14.19
CA GLU A 59 7.04 2.48 -14.88
C GLU A 59 7.46 3.64 -13.98
N GLU A 60 6.50 4.24 -13.26
CA GLU A 60 6.77 5.29 -12.27
C GLU A 60 7.66 4.78 -11.14
N LEU A 61 7.40 3.57 -10.63
CA LEU A 61 8.21 2.96 -9.59
C LEU A 61 9.65 2.70 -10.04
N ARG A 62 9.87 2.28 -11.29
CA ARG A 62 11.22 2.11 -11.85
C ARG A 62 11.96 3.43 -11.93
N SER A 63 11.30 4.47 -12.43
CA SER A 63 11.87 5.83 -12.48
C SER A 63 12.22 6.34 -11.08
N GLU A 64 11.32 6.15 -10.10
CA GLU A 64 11.58 6.51 -8.70
C GLU A 64 12.78 5.71 -8.16
N PHE A 65 12.84 4.40 -8.41
CA PHE A 65 13.95 3.56 -7.98
C PHE A 65 15.28 4.02 -8.59
N GLU A 66 15.35 4.27 -9.90
CA GLU A 66 16.57 4.72 -10.57
C GLU A 66 17.06 6.06 -10.00
N HIS A 67 16.14 7.00 -9.79
CA HIS A 67 16.44 8.28 -9.16
C HIS A 67 16.98 8.09 -7.74
N LEU A 68 16.33 7.25 -6.92
CA LEU A 68 16.74 7.01 -5.54
C LEU A 68 18.06 6.24 -5.43
N PHE A 69 18.25 5.23 -6.27
CA PHE A 69 19.41 4.35 -6.24
C PHE A 69 20.70 5.08 -6.60
N SER A 70 20.63 6.08 -7.50
CA SER A 70 21.79 6.88 -7.93
C SER A 70 22.57 7.56 -6.80
N HIS A 71 21.91 7.86 -5.67
CA HIS A 71 22.50 8.57 -4.53
C HIS A 71 22.79 7.67 -3.32
N MET A 72 22.66 6.34 -3.44
CA MET A 72 22.66 5.42 -2.31
C MET A 72 23.83 4.42 -2.32
N THR A 73 24.22 3.94 -1.14
CA THR A 73 25.20 2.86 -0.99
C THR A 73 24.54 1.52 -1.33
N ALA A 74 24.81 1.00 -2.54
CA ALA A 74 24.14 -0.17 -3.10
C ALA A 74 24.25 -1.46 -2.25
N SER A 75 25.28 -1.58 -1.39
CA SER A 75 25.60 -2.84 -0.70
C SER A 75 24.50 -3.35 0.23
N ILE A 76 23.83 -2.48 1.00
CA ILE A 76 22.80 -2.89 1.95
C ILE A 76 21.50 -3.29 1.23
N CYS A 77 21.10 -2.50 0.22
CA CYS A 77 19.88 -2.82 -0.52
C CYS A 77 20.02 -4.10 -1.32
N ASN A 78 21.18 -4.34 -1.94
CA ASN A 78 21.43 -5.56 -2.70
C ASN A 78 21.30 -6.80 -1.82
N GLN A 79 21.82 -6.78 -0.58
CA GLN A 79 21.69 -7.91 0.35
C GLN A 79 20.23 -8.23 0.68
N ILE A 80 19.42 -7.21 0.95
CA ILE A 80 18.00 -7.39 1.29
C ILE A 80 17.21 -7.88 0.07
N VAL A 81 17.44 -7.27 -1.10
CA VAL A 81 16.78 -7.67 -2.36
C VAL A 81 17.16 -9.10 -2.74
N GLU A 82 18.42 -9.48 -2.59
CA GLU A 82 18.89 -10.84 -2.86
C GLU A 82 18.25 -11.86 -1.92
N ALA A 83 18.17 -11.58 -0.62
CA ALA A 83 17.50 -12.45 0.35
C ALA A 83 16.00 -12.64 0.02
N VAL A 84 15.32 -11.56 -0.39
CA VAL A 84 13.91 -11.62 -0.82
C VAL A 84 13.76 -12.43 -2.12
N ASN A 85 14.68 -12.27 -3.08
CA ASN A 85 14.62 -12.98 -4.35
C ASN A 85 14.93 -14.48 -4.23
N LYS A 86 15.74 -14.87 -3.24
CA LYS A 86 16.04 -16.28 -2.93
C LYS A 86 15.02 -16.94 -2.00
N ASP A 87 14.03 -16.18 -1.51
CA ASP A 87 13.04 -16.66 -0.54
C ASP A 87 13.67 -17.22 0.75
N GLU A 88 14.84 -16.69 1.14
CA GLU A 88 15.56 -17.11 2.34
C GLU A 88 14.90 -16.58 3.62
N GLY A 89 14.01 -15.59 3.47
CA GLY A 89 13.46 -14.82 4.58
C GLY A 89 14.54 -14.04 5.34
N GLY A 90 14.16 -13.45 6.47
CA GLY A 90 15.12 -12.78 7.36
C GLY A 90 14.55 -11.56 8.07
N MET A 91 15.26 -11.14 9.12
CA MET A 91 14.98 -9.90 9.84
C MET A 91 16.20 -8.99 9.72
N PHE A 92 16.00 -7.82 9.12
CA PHE A 92 17.04 -6.82 8.92
C PHE A 92 16.74 -5.58 9.76
N PHE A 93 17.76 -5.05 10.43
CA PHE A 93 17.66 -3.82 11.20
C PHE A 93 18.65 -2.78 10.68
N LEU A 94 18.12 -1.72 10.08
CA LEU A 94 18.91 -0.59 9.62
C LEU A 94 19.09 0.43 10.74
N TYR A 95 20.28 0.45 11.34
CA TYR A 95 20.63 1.41 12.39
C TYR A 95 21.35 2.64 11.82
N GLY A 96 21.07 3.81 12.41
CA GLY A 96 21.77 5.06 12.08
C GLY A 96 21.20 6.25 12.84
N TYR A 97 21.98 7.32 12.97
CA TYR A 97 21.56 8.55 13.64
C TYR A 97 20.42 9.28 12.90
N GLY A 98 19.80 10.27 13.54
CA GLY A 98 18.83 11.14 12.87
C GLY A 98 19.44 11.77 11.61
N GLY A 99 18.65 11.87 10.52
CA GLY A 99 19.11 12.49 9.28
C GLY A 99 19.96 11.62 8.35
N THR A 100 20.28 10.37 8.71
CA THR A 100 21.16 9.48 7.89
C THR A 100 20.45 8.82 6.70
N GLY A 101 19.35 9.38 6.20
CA GLY A 101 18.67 8.84 5.01
C GLY A 101 18.02 7.46 5.17
N LYS A 102 17.74 6.96 6.39
CA LYS A 102 17.07 5.65 6.58
C LYS A 102 15.75 5.53 5.84
N THR A 103 14.92 6.58 5.90
CA THR A 103 13.64 6.64 5.16
C THR A 103 13.87 6.54 3.65
N TYR A 104 14.98 7.10 3.16
CA TYR A 104 15.35 7.04 1.75
C TYR A 104 15.70 5.61 1.32
N ILE A 105 16.44 4.87 2.15
CA ILE A 105 16.76 3.45 1.92
C ILE A 105 15.48 2.62 1.86
N TRP A 106 14.57 2.79 2.82
CA TRP A 106 13.29 2.05 2.83
C TRP A 106 12.42 2.34 1.61
N LYS A 107 12.38 3.60 1.13
CA LYS A 107 11.71 3.95 -0.13
C LYS A 107 12.33 3.25 -1.32
N THR A 108 13.66 3.29 -1.42
CA THR A 108 14.40 2.66 -2.52
C THR A 108 14.12 1.17 -2.61
N LEU A 109 14.17 0.47 -1.47
CA LEU A 109 13.82 -0.95 -1.37
C LEU A 109 12.38 -1.22 -1.80
N ALA A 110 11.43 -0.42 -1.32
CA ALA A 110 10.03 -0.59 -1.67
C ALA A 110 9.78 -0.37 -3.16
N SER A 111 10.34 0.68 -3.77
CA SER A 111 10.17 0.95 -5.20
C SER A 111 10.82 -0.13 -6.06
N SER A 112 12.01 -0.62 -5.69
CA SER A 112 12.67 -1.75 -6.37
C SER A 112 11.82 -3.02 -6.36
N LEU A 113 11.40 -3.47 -5.17
CA LEU A 113 10.64 -4.71 -5.02
C LEU A 113 9.24 -4.60 -5.66
N ARG A 114 8.57 -3.45 -5.53
CA ARG A 114 7.27 -3.22 -6.16
C ARG A 114 7.35 -3.16 -7.69
N ALA A 115 8.43 -2.61 -8.25
CA ALA A 115 8.67 -2.63 -9.70
C ALA A 115 8.82 -4.04 -10.27
N ASP A 116 9.17 -5.02 -9.42
CA ASP A 116 9.20 -6.45 -9.72
C ASP A 116 7.87 -7.16 -9.35
N ASN A 117 6.79 -6.39 -9.16
CA ASN A 117 5.47 -6.85 -8.73
C ASN A 117 5.47 -7.64 -7.40
N LYS A 118 6.44 -7.38 -6.51
CA LYS A 118 6.46 -7.96 -5.15
C LYS A 118 5.59 -7.12 -4.22
N ILE A 119 4.98 -7.79 -3.25
CA ILE A 119 4.13 -7.16 -2.23
C ILE A 119 5.02 -6.59 -1.12
N VAL A 120 4.99 -5.27 -0.91
CA VAL A 120 5.77 -4.60 0.13
C VAL A 120 4.86 -3.78 1.05
N ILE A 121 4.66 -4.24 2.27
CA ILE A 121 3.84 -3.53 3.26
C ILE A 121 4.72 -2.58 4.07
N MET A 122 4.60 -1.27 3.81
CA MET A 122 5.30 -0.25 4.58
C MET A 122 4.43 0.33 5.71
N VAL A 123 4.98 0.29 6.92
CA VAL A 123 4.33 0.77 8.14
C VAL A 123 5.28 1.58 9.01
N ALA A 124 4.72 2.50 9.78
CA ALA A 124 5.44 3.27 10.78
C ALA A 124 4.78 3.16 12.16
N SER A 125 5.51 3.49 13.22
CA SER A 125 4.93 3.60 14.57
C SER A 125 4.15 4.90 14.75
N SER A 126 4.59 5.99 14.12
CA SER A 126 4.00 7.32 14.22
C SER A 126 3.35 7.77 12.91
N GLY A 127 2.23 8.50 13.02
CA GLY A 127 1.53 9.09 11.88
C GLY A 127 2.39 10.07 11.06
N ILE A 128 3.29 10.80 11.73
CA ILE A 128 4.21 11.72 11.05
C ILE A 128 5.21 10.94 10.19
N VAL A 129 5.71 9.81 10.70
CA VAL A 129 6.65 8.97 9.95
C VAL A 129 5.93 8.22 8.83
N SER A 130 4.66 7.82 9.00
CA SER A 130 3.92 7.15 7.94
C SER A 130 3.70 8.03 6.71
N MET A 131 3.55 9.35 6.88
CA MET A 131 3.45 10.29 5.76
C MET A 131 4.71 10.34 4.90
N LEU A 132 5.86 10.01 5.48
CA LEU A 132 7.12 9.98 4.75
C LEU A 132 7.30 8.70 3.95
N LEU A 133 6.48 7.67 4.15
CA LEU A 133 6.55 6.41 3.40
C LEU A 133 5.47 6.40 2.30
N PRO A 134 5.76 5.94 1.07
CA PRO A 134 4.76 5.84 0.01
C PRO A 134 3.63 4.89 0.40
N ARG A 135 2.40 5.43 0.40
CA ARG A 135 1.18 4.82 0.96
C ARG A 135 1.34 4.33 2.41
N GLY A 136 2.25 4.96 3.15
CA GLY A 136 2.55 4.59 4.52
C GLY A 136 1.37 4.82 5.45
N ARG A 137 1.19 3.88 6.38
CA ARG A 137 0.24 4.00 7.49
C ARG A 137 0.92 3.62 8.80
N THR A 138 0.28 3.98 9.91
CA THR A 138 0.71 3.44 11.19
C THR A 138 0.44 1.95 11.25
N VAL A 139 1.24 1.20 12.02
CA VAL A 139 1.01 -0.23 12.29
C VAL A 139 -0.43 -0.46 12.78
N HIS A 140 -0.90 0.37 13.73
CA HIS A 140 -2.25 0.32 14.27
C HIS A 140 -3.33 0.47 13.19
N SER A 141 -3.20 1.45 12.29
CA SER A 141 -4.14 1.61 11.19
C SER A 141 -4.01 0.50 10.16
N LYS A 142 -2.81 0.22 9.63
CA LYS A 142 -2.61 -0.76 8.55
C LYS A 142 -3.13 -2.15 8.93
N PHE A 143 -2.90 -2.59 10.17
CA PHE A 143 -3.25 -3.93 10.66
C PHE A 143 -4.49 -3.96 11.57
N LYS A 144 -5.19 -2.82 11.77
CA LYS A 144 -6.35 -2.71 12.68
C LYS A 144 -6.06 -3.18 14.11
N ILE A 145 -4.86 -2.89 14.61
CA ILE A 145 -4.44 -3.24 15.98
C ILE A 145 -4.90 -2.11 16.91
N PRO A 146 -5.63 -2.41 18.00
CA PRO A 146 -6.04 -1.41 18.97
C PRO A 146 -4.82 -0.72 19.62
N VAL A 147 -5.01 0.53 20.04
CA VAL A 147 -4.00 1.32 20.76
C VAL A 147 -4.23 1.18 22.26
#